data_AF-A0A3D2VP84-F1
#
_entry.id   AF-A0A3D2VP84-F1
#
_cell.length_a   1.000
_cell.length_b   1.000
_cell.length_c   1.000
_cell.angle_alpha   90.00
_cell.angle_beta   90.00
_cell.angle_gamma   90.00
#
_symmetry.space_group_name_H-M   'P 1'
#
loop_
_entity.id
_entity.type
_entity.pdbx_description
1 polymer ?
#
loop_
_entity_poly.entity_id
_entity_poly.type
_entity_poly.pdbx_seq_one_letter_code
_entity_poly.pdbx_strand_id
1 'polypeptide(L)'
;MADLRAIARDGMRSSSLIRRAGRGEMSASEALHIGFWPFVREFEIAIDKQRLPRDPLKRRFCGAGRERVNQTFTELARAVAVMKQEEGSHASHWKKDAQCLGLSDLDGPLLPSVRTLIESSYSKDLPRFFSVLAGTEFVAEELSAFLTGQPAFLERFSRKRWIWGEVHLIPHDDGPSHLEIDLDLARAYSADDGTAKTRIETMVVETIMLFDRCAREIEEVLASRDYAT
;
A
#
# COMPACT_ATOMS: atom_id res chain seq x y z
N MET A 1 -8.92 -15.07 14.86
CA MET A 1 -8.06 -13.98 14.34
C MET A 1 -8.17 -14.00 12.84
N ALA A 2 -8.36 -12.84 12.22
CA ALA A 2 -8.39 -12.75 10.77
C ALA A 2 -6.98 -13.01 10.23
N ASP A 3 -6.83 -13.93 9.29
CA ASP A 3 -5.60 -14.05 8.52
C ASP A 3 -5.57 -12.89 7.51
N LEU A 4 -5.02 -11.75 7.94
CA LEU A 4 -4.97 -10.51 7.15
C LEU A 4 -4.29 -10.72 5.80
N ARG A 5 -3.28 -11.60 5.76
CA ARG A 5 -2.59 -11.96 4.53
C ARG A 5 -3.49 -12.74 3.59
N ALA A 6 -4.23 -13.72 4.10
CA ALA A 6 -5.23 -14.43 3.30
C ALA A 6 -6.31 -13.48 2.77
N ILE A 7 -6.79 -12.54 3.59
CA ILE A 7 -7.79 -11.56 3.15
C ILE A 7 -7.26 -10.67 2.02
N ALA A 8 -6.03 -10.15 2.14
CA ALA A 8 -5.40 -9.35 1.08
C ALA A 8 -5.21 -10.16 -0.21
N ARG A 9 -4.69 -11.38 -0.08
CA ARG A 9 -4.50 -12.33 -1.18
C ARG A 9 -5.80 -12.62 -1.91
N ASP A 10 -6.85 -12.96 -1.16
CA ASP A 10 -8.16 -13.31 -1.71
C ASP A 10 -8.80 -12.08 -2.36
N GLY A 11 -8.69 -10.89 -1.75
CA GLY A 11 -9.14 -9.62 -2.32
C GLY A 11 -8.47 -9.33 -3.66
N MET A 12 -7.14 -9.39 -3.72
CA MET A 12 -6.39 -9.11 -4.95
C MET A 12 -6.64 -10.14 -6.05
N ARG A 13 -6.73 -11.42 -5.71
CA ARG A 13 -6.95 -12.50 -6.69
C ARG A 13 -8.42 -12.64 -7.13
N SER A 14 -9.36 -12.18 -6.32
CA SER A 14 -10.79 -12.19 -6.67
C SER A 14 -11.19 -11.01 -7.56
N SER A 15 -10.41 -9.92 -7.56
CA SER A 15 -10.59 -8.77 -8.44
C SER A 15 -10.49 -9.13 -9.92
N SER A 16 -11.50 -8.76 -10.71
CA SER A 16 -11.53 -9.02 -12.15
C SER A 16 -10.46 -8.20 -12.88
N LEU A 17 -10.33 -6.90 -12.58
CA LEU A 17 -9.25 -6.03 -13.08
C LEU A 17 -7.87 -6.67 -12.95
N ILE A 18 -7.51 -7.10 -11.74
CA ILE A 18 -6.19 -7.66 -11.44
C ILE A 18 -5.98 -8.98 -12.19
N ARG A 19 -6.99 -9.85 -12.24
CA ARG A 19 -6.89 -11.10 -13.02
C ARG A 19 -6.75 -10.85 -14.52
N ARG A 20 -7.49 -9.89 -15.09
CA ARG A 20 -7.41 -9.51 -16.50
C ARG A 20 -6.02 -8.97 -16.83
N ALA A 21 -5.48 -8.07 -16.00
CA ALA A 21 -4.10 -7.61 -16.11
C ALA A 21 -3.12 -8.79 -16.05
N GLY A 22 -3.30 -9.71 -15.09
CA GLY A 22 -2.51 -10.93 -14.95
C GLY A 22 -2.51 -11.83 -16.20
N ARG A 23 -3.63 -11.91 -16.93
CA ARG A 23 -3.73 -12.61 -18.23
C ARG A 23 -3.11 -11.83 -19.39
N GLY A 24 -2.54 -10.66 -19.12
CA GLY A 24 -1.96 -9.78 -20.12
C GLY A 24 -3.01 -9.02 -20.93
N GLU A 25 -4.19 -8.71 -20.39
CA GLU A 25 -5.13 -7.83 -21.09
C GLU A 25 -4.65 -6.37 -20.97
N MET A 26 -4.36 -5.71 -22.10
CA MET A 26 -3.75 -4.38 -22.10
C MET A 26 -4.64 -3.33 -21.42
N SER A 27 -5.93 -3.29 -21.77
CA SER A 27 -6.88 -2.33 -21.19
C SER A 27 -6.99 -2.45 -19.66
N ALA A 28 -6.86 -3.66 -19.12
CA ALA A 28 -6.83 -3.88 -17.67
C ALA A 28 -5.51 -3.42 -17.02
N SER A 29 -4.37 -3.68 -17.66
CA SER A 29 -3.06 -3.20 -17.19
C SER A 29 -2.98 -1.67 -17.19
N GLU A 30 -3.51 -1.01 -18.23
CA GLU A 30 -3.59 0.44 -18.33
C GLU A 30 -4.54 1.01 -17.27
N ALA A 31 -5.74 0.45 -17.14
CA ALA A 31 -6.72 0.87 -16.13
C ALA A 31 -6.17 0.74 -14.70
N LEU A 32 -5.43 -0.35 -14.40
CA LEU A 32 -4.75 -0.51 -13.12
C LEU A 32 -3.79 0.66 -12.87
N HIS A 33 -2.93 0.98 -13.83
CA HIS A 33 -1.91 2.03 -13.68
C HIS A 33 -2.52 3.43 -13.58
N ILE A 34 -3.50 3.75 -14.43
CA ILE A 34 -4.17 5.05 -14.45
C ILE A 34 -5.06 5.23 -13.22
N GLY A 35 -5.88 4.22 -12.90
CA GLY A 35 -6.89 4.31 -11.84
C GLY A 35 -6.31 4.45 -10.44
N PHE A 36 -5.20 3.77 -10.15
CA PHE A 36 -4.53 3.87 -8.84
C PHE A 36 -3.48 4.98 -8.77
N TRP A 37 -3.08 5.60 -9.88
CA TRP A 37 -2.07 6.65 -9.88
C TRP A 37 -2.35 7.81 -8.92
N PRO A 38 -3.58 8.35 -8.81
CA PRO A 38 -3.87 9.40 -7.85
C PRO A 38 -3.55 9.00 -6.41
N PHE A 39 -3.83 7.75 -6.03
CA PHE A 39 -3.48 7.24 -4.70
C PHE A 39 -1.97 7.09 -4.54
N VAL A 40 -1.30 6.42 -5.48
CA VAL A 40 0.16 6.18 -5.43
C VAL A 40 0.93 7.49 -5.29
N ARG A 41 0.52 8.54 -6.02
CA ARG A 41 1.13 9.87 -5.92
C ARG A 41 0.90 10.55 -4.57
N GLU A 42 -0.30 10.47 -4.02
CA GLU A 42 -0.66 11.16 -2.77
C GLU A 42 -0.19 10.40 -1.53
N PHE A 43 0.00 9.08 -1.61
CA PHE A 43 0.37 8.23 -0.48
C PHE A 43 1.74 8.61 0.11
N GLU A 44 2.76 8.76 -0.73
CA GLU A 44 4.10 9.24 -0.33
C GLU A 44 4.01 10.59 0.39
N ILE A 45 3.22 11.53 -0.15
CA ILE A 45 3.03 12.86 0.43
C ILE A 45 2.34 12.79 1.80
N ALA A 46 1.38 11.88 1.96
CA ALA A 46 0.67 11.67 3.21
C ALA A 46 1.62 11.17 4.31
N ILE A 47 2.47 10.19 3.97
CA ILE A 47 3.51 9.66 4.87
C ILE A 47 4.51 10.75 5.22
N ASP A 48 4.87 11.58 4.24
CA ASP A 48 5.84 12.63 4.45
C ASP A 48 5.39 13.73 5.42
N LYS A 49 4.10 14.08 5.35
CA LYS A 49 3.47 15.10 6.20
C LYS A 49 3.19 14.62 7.62
N GLN A 50 3.27 13.32 7.89
CA GLN A 50 2.88 12.78 9.18
C GLN A 50 3.89 13.14 10.27
N ARG A 51 3.38 13.61 11.41
CA ARG A 51 4.18 13.97 12.59
C ARG A 51 4.02 12.90 13.66
N LEU A 52 5.14 12.40 14.18
CA LEU A 52 5.17 11.33 15.18
C LEU A 52 5.46 11.90 16.58
N PRO A 53 4.42 12.11 17.42
CA PRO A 53 4.62 12.63 18.76
C PRO A 53 5.36 11.62 19.64
N ARG A 54 6.41 12.08 20.33
CA ARG A 54 7.28 11.21 21.15
C ARG A 54 6.63 10.74 22.46
N ASP A 55 5.71 11.51 23.01
CA ASP A 55 5.23 11.30 24.37
C ASP A 55 4.34 10.06 24.55
N PRO A 56 3.46 9.68 23.60
CA PRO A 56 2.78 8.38 23.63
C PRO A 56 3.76 7.20 23.67
N LEU A 57 4.82 7.24 22.84
CA LEU A 57 5.85 6.21 22.82
C LEU A 57 6.61 6.14 24.15
N LYS A 58 7.07 7.29 24.67
CA LYS A 58 7.74 7.35 25.98
C LYS A 58 6.89 6.80 27.13
N ARG A 59 5.58 7.07 27.13
CA ARG A 59 4.65 6.57 28.16
C ARG A 59 4.44 5.06 28.07
N ARG A 60 4.40 4.50 26.87
CA ARG A 60 4.22 3.05 26.66
C ARG A 60 5.49 2.26 26.96
N PHE A 61 6.66 2.85 26.74
CA PHE A 61 7.95 2.26 27.08
C PHE A 61 8.53 2.77 28.42
N CYS A 62 7.71 3.34 29.30
CA CYS A 62 8.17 3.99 30.54
C CYS A 62 8.85 3.05 31.57
N GLY A 63 8.66 1.73 31.42
CA GLY A 63 9.37 0.69 32.19
C GLY A 63 10.63 0.14 31.51
N ALA A 64 10.92 0.55 30.28
CA ALA A 64 12.16 0.26 29.59
C ALA A 64 13.18 1.37 29.89
N GLY A 65 14.46 1.03 30.07
CA GLY A 65 15.51 2.02 30.31
C GLY A 65 15.51 3.12 29.24
N ARG A 66 15.88 4.34 29.62
CA ARG A 66 15.90 5.54 28.74
C ARG A 66 16.63 5.31 27.41
N GLU A 67 17.64 4.45 27.40
CA GLU A 67 18.35 4.00 26.19
C GLU A 67 17.45 3.20 25.24
N ARG A 68 16.65 2.26 25.73
CA ARG A 68 15.75 1.43 24.91
C ARG A 68 14.64 2.26 24.27
N VAL A 69 14.10 3.25 24.99
CA VAL A 69 13.10 4.19 24.43
C VAL A 69 13.69 5.06 23.32
N ASN A 70 14.90 5.58 23.53
CA ASN A 70 15.60 6.38 22.53
C ASN A 70 16.05 5.54 21.34
N GLN A 71 16.45 4.29 21.57
CA GLN A 71 16.82 3.34 20.54
C GLN A 71 15.61 2.97 19.69
N THR A 72 14.47 2.57 20.30
CA THR A 72 13.23 2.34 19.56
C THR A 72 12.79 3.59 18.80
N PHE A 73 12.90 4.79 19.38
CA PHE A 73 12.57 6.02 18.65
C PHE A 73 13.54 6.31 17.50
N THR A 74 14.83 6.03 17.66
CA THR A 74 15.85 6.25 16.63
C THR A 74 15.73 5.21 15.52
N GLU A 75 15.48 3.95 15.87
CA GLU A 75 15.17 2.85 14.96
C GLU A 75 13.88 3.12 14.21
N LEU A 76 12.85 3.63 14.89
CA LEU A 76 11.58 3.98 14.29
C LEU A 76 11.67 5.22 13.38
N ALA A 77 12.38 6.27 13.82
CA ALA A 77 12.62 7.44 12.99
C ALA A 77 13.52 7.11 11.80
N ARG A 78 14.48 6.19 11.97
CA ARG A 78 15.32 5.66 10.89
C ARG A 78 14.50 4.77 9.96
N ALA A 79 13.64 3.90 10.48
CA ALA A 79 12.74 3.05 9.69
C ALA A 79 11.78 3.92 8.87
N VAL A 80 11.15 4.93 9.48
CA VAL A 80 10.32 5.90 8.77
C VAL A 80 11.14 6.72 7.75
N ALA A 81 12.40 7.05 8.03
CA ALA A 81 13.26 7.72 7.07
C ALA A 81 13.71 6.81 5.91
N VAL A 82 13.92 5.52 6.16
CA VAL A 82 14.22 4.49 5.16
C VAL A 82 12.98 4.25 4.31
N MET A 83 11.82 4.04 4.92
CA MET A 83 10.51 3.98 4.25
C MET A 83 10.29 5.21 3.37
N LYS A 84 10.58 6.43 3.85
CA LYS A 84 10.48 7.65 3.01
C LYS A 84 11.45 7.66 1.82
N GLN A 85 12.66 7.13 1.97
CA GLN A 85 13.61 7.01 0.86
C GLN A 85 13.18 5.92 -0.15
N GLU A 86 12.58 4.83 0.33
CA GLU A 86 12.09 3.73 -0.48
C GLU A 86 10.76 4.07 -1.17
N GLU A 87 9.83 4.76 -0.50
CA GLU A 87 8.54 5.20 -1.06
C GLU A 87 8.68 6.30 -2.11
N GLY A 88 9.65 7.20 -1.98
CA GLY A 88 10.02 8.14 -3.05
C GLY A 88 10.52 7.44 -4.32
N SER A 89 10.90 6.16 -4.21
CA SER A 89 11.14 5.30 -5.35
C SER A 89 9.85 4.68 -5.90
N HIS A 90 8.83 4.42 -5.08
CA HIS A 90 7.61 3.69 -5.48
C HIS A 90 6.77 4.48 -6.48
N ALA A 91 6.43 5.75 -6.23
CA ALA A 91 5.68 6.55 -7.20
C ALA A 91 6.46 6.73 -8.52
N SER A 92 7.79 6.88 -8.42
CA SER A 92 8.69 6.93 -9.57
C SER A 92 8.69 5.62 -10.38
N HIS A 93 8.74 4.48 -9.71
CA HIS A 93 8.65 3.16 -10.32
C HIS A 93 7.30 2.96 -11.00
N TRP A 94 6.18 3.29 -10.34
CA TRP A 94 4.84 3.20 -10.94
C TRP A 94 4.75 3.99 -12.25
N LYS A 95 5.26 5.23 -12.25
CA LYS A 95 5.26 6.08 -13.44
C LYS A 95 6.15 5.53 -14.56
N LYS A 96 7.35 5.05 -14.25
CA LYS A 96 8.26 4.41 -15.23
C LYS A 96 7.65 3.12 -15.80
N ASP A 97 6.90 2.39 -14.99
CA ASP A 97 6.26 1.14 -15.37
C ASP A 97 5.09 1.41 -16.32
N ALA A 98 4.30 2.45 -16.05
CA ALA A 98 3.30 2.96 -16.98
C ALA A 98 3.91 3.37 -18.34
N GLN A 99 5.06 4.04 -18.35
CA GLN A 99 5.78 4.36 -19.60
C GLN A 99 6.20 3.10 -20.35
N CYS A 100 6.61 2.06 -19.64
CA CYS A 100 6.94 0.77 -20.25
C CYS A 100 5.71 0.07 -20.86
N LEU A 101 4.49 0.38 -20.40
CA LEU A 101 3.23 -0.06 -21.01
C LEU A 101 2.83 0.78 -22.24
N GLY A 102 3.53 1.87 -22.53
CA GLY A 102 3.20 2.81 -23.61
C GLY A 102 2.33 3.98 -23.19
N LEU A 103 2.07 4.16 -21.88
CA LEU A 103 1.32 5.31 -21.37
C LEU A 103 2.22 6.54 -21.29
N SER A 104 1.87 7.58 -22.04
CA SER A 104 2.55 8.89 -21.99
C SER A 104 2.15 9.72 -20.77
N ASP A 105 0.98 9.46 -20.20
CA ASP A 105 0.41 10.13 -19.06
C ASP A 105 -0.45 9.18 -18.22
N LEU A 106 -0.61 9.51 -16.94
CA LEU A 106 -1.43 8.80 -15.96
C LEU A 106 -2.61 9.65 -15.47
N ASP A 107 -2.87 10.80 -16.10
CA ASP A 107 -4.05 11.60 -15.80
C ASP A 107 -5.32 10.81 -16.13
N GLY A 108 -6.07 10.50 -15.07
CA GLY A 108 -7.34 9.80 -15.10
C GLY A 108 -8.34 10.45 -14.15
N PRO A 109 -9.62 10.01 -14.18
CA PRO A 109 -10.62 10.51 -13.26
C PRO A 109 -10.24 10.15 -11.82
N LEU A 110 -10.38 11.12 -10.90
CA LEU A 110 -10.29 10.83 -9.47
C LEU A 110 -11.60 10.19 -9.01
N LEU A 111 -11.61 8.86 -8.96
CA LEU A 111 -12.76 8.05 -8.58
C LEU A 111 -13.09 8.21 -7.08
N PRO A 112 -14.38 8.17 -6.68
CA PRO A 112 -14.81 8.29 -5.29
C PRO A 112 -14.10 7.35 -4.30
N SER A 113 -13.93 6.06 -4.64
CA SER A 113 -13.26 5.13 -3.72
C SER A 113 -11.77 5.42 -3.60
N VAL A 114 -11.12 5.82 -4.70
CA VAL A 114 -9.71 6.22 -4.73
C VAL A 114 -9.50 7.50 -3.90
N ARG A 115 -10.43 8.46 -3.98
CA ARG A 115 -10.45 9.63 -3.09
C ARG A 115 -10.57 9.22 -1.62
N THR A 116 -11.46 8.30 -1.30
CA THR A 116 -11.63 7.81 0.08
C THR A 116 -10.35 7.16 0.61
N LEU A 117 -9.63 6.44 -0.26
CA LEU A 117 -8.35 5.82 0.07
C LEU A 117 -7.27 6.88 0.36
N ILE A 118 -7.19 7.91 -0.48
CA ILE A 118 -6.32 9.09 -0.24
C ILE A 118 -6.68 9.77 1.08
N GLU A 119 -7.95 10.09 1.31
CA GLU A 119 -8.36 10.76 2.55
C GLU A 119 -8.02 9.93 3.81
N SER A 120 -8.09 8.60 3.71
CA SER A 120 -7.72 7.69 4.78
C SER A 120 -6.22 7.71 5.08
N SER A 121 -5.35 7.87 4.08
CA SER A 121 -3.91 7.99 4.28
C SER A 121 -3.50 9.31 4.94
N TYR A 122 -4.36 10.34 4.91
CA TYR A 122 -4.14 11.62 5.59
C TYR A 122 -4.72 11.68 7.02
N SER A 123 -5.06 10.54 7.62
CA SER A 123 -5.61 10.47 8.97
C SER A 123 -4.67 11.08 10.01
N LYS A 124 -5.21 12.00 10.83
CA LYS A 124 -4.53 12.53 12.03
C LYS A 124 -4.62 11.59 13.23
N ASP A 125 -5.53 10.63 13.18
CA ASP A 125 -5.60 9.54 14.16
C ASP A 125 -4.51 8.52 13.82
N LEU A 126 -3.48 8.46 14.66
CA LEU A 126 -2.25 7.70 14.41
C LEU A 126 -2.48 6.18 14.32
N PRO A 127 -3.25 5.53 15.23
CA PRO A 127 -3.66 4.14 15.04
C PRO A 127 -4.31 3.87 13.69
N ARG A 128 -5.23 4.74 13.26
CA ARG A 128 -5.89 4.61 11.96
C ARG A 128 -4.90 4.80 10.81
N PHE A 129 -4.08 5.83 10.86
CA PHE A 129 -3.04 6.09 9.85
C PHE A 129 -2.15 4.86 9.64
N PHE A 130 -1.55 4.33 10.71
CA PHE A 130 -0.67 3.16 10.60
C PHE A 130 -1.40 1.87 10.22
N SER A 131 -2.69 1.75 10.55
CA SER A 131 -3.49 0.62 10.07
C SER A 131 -3.78 0.72 8.56
N VAL A 132 -3.90 1.94 8.02
CA VAL A 132 -4.02 2.18 6.57
C VAL A 132 -2.70 1.88 5.86
N LEU A 133 -1.55 2.25 6.44
CA LEU A 133 -0.23 1.88 5.90
C LEU A 133 -0.07 0.37 5.85
N ALA A 134 -0.30 -0.33 6.97
CA ALA A 134 -0.24 -1.79 7.02
C ALA A 134 -1.18 -2.46 6.01
N GLY A 135 -2.42 -1.97 5.86
CA GLY A 135 -3.36 -2.47 4.87
C GLY A 135 -2.89 -2.23 3.43
N THR A 136 -2.22 -1.10 3.17
CA THR A 136 -1.63 -0.78 1.87
C THR A 136 -0.47 -1.73 1.56
N GLU A 137 0.43 -1.98 2.50
CA GLU A 137 1.55 -2.92 2.35
C GLU A 137 1.06 -4.34 2.08
N PHE A 138 0.06 -4.83 2.84
CA PHE A 138 -0.56 -6.13 2.57
C PHE A 138 -1.06 -6.27 1.13
N VAL A 139 -1.72 -5.23 0.62
CA VAL A 139 -2.22 -5.19 -0.75
C VAL A 139 -1.08 -5.11 -1.76
N ALA A 140 -0.09 -4.26 -1.51
CA ALA A 140 1.04 -4.06 -2.40
C ALA A 140 1.86 -5.34 -2.56
N GLU A 141 2.20 -6.02 -1.46
CA GLU A 141 2.93 -7.28 -1.50
C GLU A 141 2.14 -8.39 -2.20
N GLU A 142 0.84 -8.57 -1.90
CA GLU A 142 0.04 -9.63 -2.51
C GLU A 142 -0.26 -9.38 -3.99
N LEU A 143 -0.52 -8.12 -4.37
CA LEU A 143 -0.65 -7.72 -5.76
C LEU A 143 0.65 -7.99 -6.52
N SER A 144 1.78 -7.63 -5.91
CA SER A 144 3.12 -7.83 -6.47
C SER A 144 3.45 -9.30 -6.63
N ALA A 145 3.21 -10.11 -5.61
CA ALA A 145 3.45 -11.55 -5.65
C ALA A 145 2.61 -12.24 -6.73
N PHE A 146 1.37 -11.77 -6.92
CA PHE A 146 0.50 -12.31 -7.95
C PHE A 146 0.95 -11.91 -9.37
N LEU A 147 1.09 -10.62 -9.64
CA LEU A 147 1.31 -10.10 -11.00
C LEU A 147 2.74 -10.30 -11.51
N THR A 148 3.76 -10.19 -10.67
CA THR A 148 5.15 -10.52 -11.08
C THR A 148 5.31 -12.00 -11.42
N GLY A 149 4.45 -12.87 -10.86
CA GLY A 149 4.35 -14.28 -11.23
C GLY A 149 3.61 -14.55 -12.54
N GLN A 150 3.10 -13.54 -13.25
CA GLN A 150 2.36 -13.71 -14.51
C GLN A 150 3.19 -13.29 -15.74
N PRO A 151 3.72 -14.23 -16.54
CA PRO A 151 4.47 -13.88 -17.75
C PRO A 151 3.68 -13.03 -18.74
N ALA A 152 2.38 -13.30 -18.91
CA ALA A 152 1.53 -12.57 -19.84
C ALA A 152 1.36 -11.09 -19.47
N PHE A 153 1.33 -10.77 -18.17
CA PHE A 153 1.35 -9.39 -17.68
C PHE A 153 2.71 -8.74 -17.93
N LEU A 154 3.81 -9.42 -17.57
CA LEU A 154 5.16 -8.90 -17.72
C LEU A 154 5.52 -8.59 -19.17
N GLU A 155 5.09 -9.42 -20.13
CA GLU A 155 5.30 -9.20 -21.57
C GLU A 155 4.63 -7.92 -22.12
N ARG A 156 3.73 -7.28 -21.35
CA ARG A 156 3.16 -5.97 -21.74
C ARG A 156 4.10 -4.81 -21.53
N PHE A 157 5.08 -4.96 -20.64
CA PHE A 157 6.07 -3.92 -20.39
C PHE A 157 7.22 -4.08 -21.40
N SER A 158 7.67 -2.99 -22.02
CA SER A 158 8.77 -2.99 -22.98
C SER A 158 10.06 -3.64 -22.46
N ARG A 159 10.31 -3.57 -21.15
CA ARG A 159 11.43 -4.19 -20.45
C ARG A 159 11.14 -5.58 -19.87
N LYS A 160 9.94 -6.11 -20.10
CA LYS A 160 9.45 -7.42 -19.60
C LYS A 160 9.50 -7.59 -18.08
N ARG A 161 9.36 -6.48 -17.35
CA ARG A 161 9.51 -6.39 -15.89
C ARG A 161 8.54 -5.37 -15.31
N TRP A 162 8.05 -5.63 -14.10
CA TRP A 162 7.24 -4.71 -13.31
C TRP A 162 7.99 -4.39 -12.00
N ILE A 163 8.92 -3.44 -12.09
CA ILE A 163 9.84 -3.03 -11.04
C ILE A 163 9.09 -2.56 -9.80
N TRP A 164 7.95 -1.86 -9.95
CA TRP A 164 7.13 -1.52 -8.79
C TRP A 164 6.73 -2.77 -8.01
N GLY A 165 6.32 -3.84 -8.69
CA GLY A 165 6.01 -5.10 -8.02
C GLY A 165 7.24 -5.77 -7.43
N GLU A 166 8.36 -5.76 -8.16
CA GLU A 166 9.59 -6.41 -7.71
C GLU A 166 10.16 -5.79 -6.43
N VAL A 167 10.09 -4.46 -6.25
CA VAL A 167 10.59 -3.80 -5.02
C VAL A 167 9.78 -4.18 -3.78
N HIS A 168 8.48 -4.48 -3.92
CA HIS A 168 7.64 -4.97 -2.82
C HIS A 168 7.84 -6.47 -2.51
N LEU A 169 8.71 -7.16 -3.26
CA LEU A 169 9.02 -8.58 -3.05
C LEU A 169 10.45 -8.83 -2.56
N ILE A 170 11.24 -7.77 -2.39
CA ILE A 170 12.60 -7.88 -1.87
C ILE A 170 12.51 -8.36 -0.42
N PRO A 171 13.13 -9.52 -0.07
CA PRO A 171 13.16 -9.98 1.31
C PRO A 171 13.87 -8.96 2.22
N HIS A 172 13.34 -8.76 3.43
CA HIS A 172 14.00 -7.96 4.45
C HIS A 172 15.06 -8.84 5.14
N ASP A 173 16.28 -8.87 4.58
CA ASP A 173 17.32 -9.81 5.01
C ASP A 173 17.86 -9.56 6.44
N ASP A 174 17.72 -8.34 7.00
CA ASP A 174 18.26 -7.96 8.31
C ASP A 174 17.40 -6.92 9.08
N GLY A 175 16.07 -7.10 9.15
CA GLY A 175 15.21 -6.19 9.93
C GLY A 175 13.71 -6.52 9.89
N PRO A 176 12.88 -5.84 10.71
CA PRO A 176 11.44 -5.99 10.64
C PRO A 176 10.90 -5.48 9.30
N SER A 177 9.87 -6.12 8.76
CA SER A 177 9.23 -5.63 7.53
C SER A 177 8.47 -4.32 7.76
N HIS A 178 8.20 -3.56 6.68
CA HIS A 178 7.36 -2.36 6.77
C HIS A 178 6.02 -2.66 7.45
N LEU A 179 5.41 -3.78 7.07
CA LEU A 179 4.18 -4.27 7.67
C LEU A 179 4.28 -4.47 9.18
N GLU A 180 5.37 -5.08 9.67
CA GLU A 180 5.58 -5.28 11.11
C GLU A 180 5.74 -3.94 11.85
N ILE A 181 6.50 -3.02 11.26
CA ILE A 181 6.70 -1.67 11.78
C ILE A 181 5.36 -0.92 11.88
N ASP A 182 4.54 -0.95 10.84
CA ASP A 182 3.25 -0.27 10.80
C ASP A 182 2.28 -0.82 11.86
N LEU A 183 2.20 -2.14 12.01
CA LEU A 183 1.36 -2.76 13.02
C LEU A 183 1.83 -2.42 14.45
N ASP A 184 3.14 -2.39 14.68
CA ASP A 184 3.70 -1.99 15.96
C ASP A 184 3.46 -0.52 16.28
N LEU A 185 3.54 0.35 15.27
CA LEU A 185 3.20 1.76 15.39
C LEU A 185 1.72 1.97 15.68
N ALA A 186 0.84 1.27 14.99
CA ALA A 186 -0.60 1.31 15.25
C ALA A 186 -0.91 0.90 16.70
N ARG A 187 -0.25 -0.16 17.20
CA ARG A 187 -0.35 -0.60 18.60
C ARG A 187 0.22 0.42 19.57
N ALA A 188 1.35 1.02 19.24
CA ALA A 188 2.06 1.95 20.12
C ALA A 188 1.28 3.25 20.38
N TYR A 189 0.51 3.71 19.38
CA TYR A 189 -0.34 4.88 19.48
C TYR A 189 -1.79 4.58 19.90
N SER A 190 -2.16 3.31 20.07
CA SER A 190 -3.50 2.91 20.50
C SER A 190 -3.70 3.03 22.01
N ALA A 191 -4.95 3.19 22.43
CA ALA A 191 -5.34 3.11 23.83
C ALA A 191 -5.05 1.71 24.40
N ASP A 192 -4.59 1.64 25.65
CA ASP A 192 -4.24 0.39 26.34
C ASP A 192 -5.46 -0.20 27.07
N ASP A 193 -6.45 -0.64 26.29
CA ASP A 193 -7.75 -1.09 26.81
C ASP A 193 -8.07 -2.57 26.51
N GLY A 194 -7.07 -3.34 26.07
CA GLY A 194 -7.23 -4.75 25.70
C GLY A 194 -7.95 -4.99 24.36
N THR A 195 -8.48 -3.95 23.71
CA THR A 195 -9.22 -4.07 22.43
C THR A 195 -8.46 -3.48 21.24
N ALA A 196 -7.30 -2.85 21.47
CA ALA A 196 -6.46 -2.24 20.44
C ALA A 196 -6.16 -3.18 19.27
N LYS A 197 -5.78 -4.44 19.55
CA LYS A 197 -5.48 -5.43 18.52
C LYS A 197 -6.65 -5.62 17.56
N THR A 198 -7.85 -5.86 18.09
CA THR A 198 -9.05 -6.07 17.27
C THR A 198 -9.37 -4.84 16.43
N ARG A 199 -9.28 -3.62 16.99
CA ARG A 199 -9.54 -2.39 16.23
C ARG A 199 -8.53 -2.20 15.08
N ILE A 200 -7.25 -2.46 15.34
CA ILE A 200 -6.20 -2.37 14.31
C ILE A 200 -6.47 -3.38 13.20
N GLU A 201 -6.72 -4.64 13.54
CA GLU A 201 -7.07 -5.69 12.56
C GLU A 201 -8.31 -5.29 11.74
N THR A 202 -9.34 -4.72 12.37
CA THR A 202 -10.53 -4.22 11.67
C THR A 202 -10.18 -3.10 10.68
N MET A 203 -9.39 -2.11 11.09
CA MET A 203 -8.99 -0.99 10.20
C MET A 203 -8.12 -1.46 9.03
N VAL A 204 -7.26 -2.46 9.26
CA VAL A 204 -6.47 -3.09 8.19
C VAL A 204 -7.40 -3.78 7.19
N VAL A 205 -8.35 -4.58 7.67
CA VAL A 205 -9.35 -5.25 6.80
C VAL A 205 -10.18 -4.23 6.02
N GLU A 206 -10.64 -3.16 6.67
CA GLU A 206 -11.36 -2.07 6.01
C GLU A 206 -10.56 -1.44 4.86
N THR A 207 -9.25 -1.25 5.07
CA THR A 207 -8.34 -0.73 4.04
C THR A 207 -8.21 -1.71 2.87
N ILE A 208 -8.00 -3.01 3.13
CA ILE A 208 -7.92 -4.04 2.08
C ILE A 208 -9.22 -4.09 1.26
N MET A 209 -10.39 -4.03 1.93
CA MET A 209 -11.69 -4.02 1.26
C MET A 209 -11.92 -2.75 0.44
N LEU A 210 -11.33 -1.62 0.86
CA LEU A 210 -11.38 -0.39 0.09
C LEU A 210 -10.55 -0.50 -1.19
N PHE A 211 -9.38 -1.15 -1.18
CA PHE A 211 -8.61 -1.43 -2.40
C PHE A 211 -9.36 -2.31 -3.39
N ASP A 212 -10.04 -3.37 -2.90
CA ASP A 212 -10.89 -4.21 -3.74
C ASP A 212 -12.03 -3.38 -4.37
N ARG A 213 -12.70 -2.52 -3.58
CA ARG A 213 -13.70 -1.59 -4.12
C ARG A 213 -13.11 -0.66 -5.19
N CYS A 214 -11.92 -0.11 -4.96
CA CYS A 214 -11.21 0.71 -5.95
C CYS A 214 -10.97 -0.07 -7.24
N ALA A 215 -10.49 -1.31 -7.16
CA ALA A 215 -10.22 -2.11 -8.35
C ALA A 215 -11.50 -2.34 -9.18
N ARG A 216 -12.65 -2.56 -8.53
CA ARG A 216 -13.95 -2.70 -9.22
C ARG A 216 -14.39 -1.39 -9.89
N GLU A 217 -14.35 -0.27 -9.15
CA GLU A 217 -14.74 1.04 -9.70
C GLU A 217 -13.83 1.47 -10.86
N ILE A 218 -12.51 1.21 -10.74
CA ILE A 218 -11.53 1.42 -11.82
C ILE A 218 -11.88 0.57 -13.04
N GLU A 219 -12.19 -0.70 -12.85
CA GLU A 219 -12.57 -1.59 -13.96
C GLU A 219 -13.83 -1.09 -14.68
N GLU A 220 -14.86 -0.75 -13.91
CA GLU A 220 -16.14 -0.26 -14.42
C GLU A 220 -16.01 1.04 -15.21
N VAL A 221 -15.06 1.92 -14.87
CA VAL A 221 -14.92 3.23 -15.52
C VAL A 221 -13.87 3.26 -16.63
N LEU A 222 -12.76 2.53 -16.46
CA LEU A 222 -11.57 2.62 -17.31
C LEU A 222 -11.33 1.38 -18.16
N ALA A 223 -11.61 0.18 -17.65
CA ALA A 223 -11.35 -1.08 -18.37
C ALA A 223 -12.57 -1.63 -19.13
N SER A 224 -13.74 -0.98 -19.00
CA SER A 224 -15.00 -1.31 -19.67
C SER A 224 -15.21 -0.56 -20.99
N ARG A 225 -14.29 0.35 -21.35
CA ARG A 225 -14.39 1.22 -22.54
C ARG A 225 -14.08 0.53 -23.86
N ASP A 226 -13.96 -0.79 -23.88
CA ASP A 226 -13.91 -1.59 -25.11
C ASP A 226 -15.32 -1.76 -25.72
N TYR A 227 -15.90 -0.67 -26.24
CA TYR A 227 -16.94 -0.70 -27.26
C TYR A 227 -16.73 0.47 -28.23
N ALA A 228 -15.85 0.27 -29.21
CA ALA A 228 -15.94 0.74 -30.61
C ALA A 228 -14.55 0.84 -31.25
N THR A 229 -14.08 -0.26 -31.83
CA THR A 229 -13.31 -0.26 -33.07
C THR A 229 -13.81 -1.37 -33.96
#